data_AF-A0A6G3PGY7-F1
#
_entry.id   AF-A0A6G3PGY7-F1
#
_cell.length_a   1.000
_cell.length_b   1.000
_cell.length_c   1.000
_cell.angle_alpha   90.00
_cell.angle_beta   90.00
_cell.angle_gamma   90.00
#
_symmetry.space_group_name_H-M   'P 1'
#
loop_
_entity.id
_entity.type
_entity.pdbx_description
1 polymer ?
#
loop_
_entity_poly.entity_id
_entity_poly.type
_entity_poly.pdbx_seq_one_letter_code
_entity_poly.pdbx_strand_id
1 'polypeptide(L)'
;MGELLRLPTAGRPRGNPEPARRTPPKEGWAELHAHSAFSFLRGASPPEDLAAEAARLGIGVLAVTDVDGLHAARRLHAAAREHGIGAV
;
A
#
# COMPACT_ATOMS: atom_id res chain seq x y z
N MET A 1 -6.77 52.33 24.02
CA MET A 1 -7.56 51.73 22.93
C MET A 1 -6.59 51.09 21.96
N GLY A 2 -6.42 49.77 22.03
CA GLY A 2 -5.44 49.03 21.24
C GLY A 2 -5.42 47.57 21.66
N GLU A 3 -6.50 46.86 21.34
CA GLU A 3 -6.57 45.41 21.55
C GLU A 3 -5.65 44.73 20.53
N LEU A 4 -4.59 44.10 21.01
CA LEU A 4 -3.71 43.28 20.18
C LEU A 4 -4.49 42.04 19.72
N LEU A 5 -4.67 41.88 18.40
CA LEU A 5 -5.28 40.71 17.80
C LEU A 5 -4.40 39.47 18.09
N ARG A 6 -4.79 38.64 19.05
CA ARG A 6 -4.12 37.38 19.36
C ARG A 6 -4.44 36.36 18.25
N LEU A 7 -3.49 36.12 17.35
CA LEU A 7 -3.61 35.07 16.33
C LEU A 7 -3.69 33.69 17.01
N PRO A 8 -4.49 32.74 16.48
CA PRO A 8 -4.55 31.38 17.01
C PRO A 8 -3.17 30.73 16.88
N THR A 9 -2.65 30.24 17.99
CA THR A 9 -1.42 29.47 18.04
C THR A 9 -1.56 28.28 17.09
N ALA A 10 -0.58 28.08 16.20
CA ALA A 10 -0.54 26.93 15.30
C ALA A 10 -0.81 25.65 16.12
N GLY A 11 -1.89 24.96 15.78
CA GLY A 11 -2.29 23.74 16.48
C GLY A 11 -1.15 22.75 16.53
N ARG A 12 -1.02 22.05 17.67
CA ARG A 12 -0.08 20.95 17.89
C ARG A 12 0.06 20.11 16.61
N PRO A 13 1.27 19.83 16.11
CA PRO A 13 1.41 18.93 14.96
C PRO A 13 0.69 17.65 15.33
N ARG A 14 -0.39 17.33 14.60
CA ARG A 14 -1.00 16.00 14.68
C ARG A 14 0.15 15.07 14.35
N GLY A 15 0.63 14.33 15.34
CA GLY A 15 1.73 13.39 15.15
C GLY A 15 1.39 12.57 13.93
N ASN A 16 2.23 12.65 12.90
CA ASN A 16 2.07 11.76 11.75
C ASN A 16 1.96 10.36 12.34
N PRO A 17 0.91 9.56 12.02
CA PRO A 17 0.88 8.19 12.47
C PRO A 17 2.21 7.58 12.07
N GLU A 18 2.95 7.09 13.07
CA GLU A 18 4.24 6.46 12.84
C GLU A 18 4.02 5.42 11.74
N PRO A 19 4.75 5.46 10.61
CA PRO A 19 4.52 4.53 9.52
C PRO A 19 4.59 3.14 10.14
N ALA A 20 3.47 2.42 10.12
CA ALA A 20 3.33 1.14 10.80
C ALA A 20 4.58 0.32 10.48
N ARG A 21 5.38 0.01 11.53
CA ARG A 21 6.66 -0.69 11.37
C ARG A 21 6.41 -1.89 10.48
N ARG A 22 6.89 -1.82 9.24
CA ARG A 22 6.84 -2.97 8.33
C ARG A 22 7.75 -4.00 8.96
N THR A 23 7.18 -5.09 9.46
CA THR A 23 7.96 -6.27 9.82
C THR A 23 8.76 -6.63 8.57
N PRO A 24 10.10 -6.70 8.63
CA PRO A 24 10.87 -7.15 7.48
C PRO A 24 10.34 -8.54 7.12
N PRO A 25 10.08 -8.84 5.83
CA PRO A 25 9.61 -10.15 5.45
C PRO A 25 10.59 -11.18 5.98
N LYS A 26 10.06 -12.15 6.73
CA LYS A 26 10.76 -13.39 7.10
C LYS A 26 11.40 -13.92 5.80
N GLU A 27 12.69 -14.28 5.79
CA GLU A 27 13.44 -14.73 4.60
C GLU A 27 12.52 -15.46 3.60
N GLY A 28 12.10 -14.76 2.55
CA GLY A 28 10.95 -15.16 1.74
C GLY A 28 10.92 -14.44 0.40
N TRP A 29 10.23 -15.03 -0.57
CA TRP A 29 10.16 -14.50 -1.94
C TRP A 29 9.44 -13.15 -1.97
N ALA A 30 9.96 -12.23 -2.78
CA ALA A 30 9.29 -10.99 -3.13
C ALA A 30 8.98 -11.00 -4.62
N GLU A 31 7.70 -10.99 -4.96
CA GLU A 31 7.26 -10.86 -6.35
C GLU A 31 7.21 -9.37 -6.71
N LEU A 32 8.15 -8.93 -7.54
CA LEU A 32 8.33 -7.51 -7.87
C LEU A 32 7.80 -7.16 -9.26
N HIS A 33 7.27 -8.13 -10.00
CA HIS A 33 6.74 -7.92 -11.35
C HIS A 33 5.46 -8.72 -11.56
N ALA A 34 4.34 -8.17 -11.14
CA ALA A 34 3.01 -8.70 -11.46
C ALA A 34 2.14 -7.65 -12.17
N HIS A 35 1.24 -8.10 -13.03
CA HIS A 35 0.23 -7.26 -13.66
C HIS A 35 -1.15 -7.68 -13.17
N SER A 36 -1.98 -6.70 -12.79
CA SER A 36 -3.37 -6.95 -12.43
C SER A 36 -4.29 -6.83 -13.64
N ALA A 37 -5.57 -7.15 -13.44
CA ALA A 37 -6.64 -6.95 -14.43
C ALA A 37 -6.78 -5.49 -14.90
N PHE A 38 -6.16 -4.53 -14.20
CA PHE A 38 -6.12 -3.13 -14.64
C PHE A 38 -5.09 -2.89 -15.76
N SER A 39 -4.15 -3.80 -15.98
CA SER A 39 -3.29 -3.80 -17.17
C SER A 39 -3.96 -4.55 -18.31
N PHE A 40 -4.69 -3.82 -19.15
CA PHE A 40 -5.45 -4.41 -20.25
C PHE A 40 -4.58 -5.31 -21.15
N LEU A 41 -5.08 -6.52 -21.46
CA LEU A 41 -4.37 -7.57 -22.24
C LEU A 41 -3.03 -8.03 -21.65
N ARG A 42 -2.70 -7.66 -20.40
CA ARG A 42 -1.43 -8.02 -19.74
C ARG A 42 -1.64 -8.68 -18.37
N GLY A 43 -2.71 -8.34 -17.66
CA GLY A 43 -3.11 -9.02 -16.44
C GLY A 43 -4.57 -9.44 -16.49
N ALA A 44 -4.89 -10.50 -15.75
CA ALA A 44 -6.22 -11.11 -15.72
C ALA A 44 -6.86 -11.06 -14.33
N SER A 45 -6.06 -11.08 -13.28
CA SER A 45 -6.53 -11.21 -11.90
C SER A 45 -6.67 -9.84 -11.23
N PRO A 46 -7.75 -9.61 -10.45
CA PRO A 46 -7.84 -8.42 -9.61
C PRO A 46 -6.78 -8.47 -8.49
N PRO A 47 -6.40 -7.31 -7.92
CA PRO A 47 -5.35 -7.23 -6.90
C PRO A 47 -5.67 -8.02 -5.62
N GLU A 48 -6.94 -8.23 -5.29
CA GLU A 48 -7.37 -9.04 -4.15
C GLU A 48 -6.98 -10.51 -4.31
N ASP A 49 -7.29 -11.09 -5.48
CA ASP A 49 -6.94 -12.48 -5.80
C ASP A 49 -5.42 -12.67 -5.86
N LEU A 50 -4.69 -11.69 -6.41
CA LEU A 50 -3.23 -11.72 -6.44
C LEU A 50 -2.62 -11.71 -5.03
N ALA A 51 -3.15 -10.89 -4.12
CA ALA A 51 -2.66 -10.84 -2.74
C ALA A 51 -2.99 -12.13 -1.96
N ALA A 52 -4.18 -12.67 -2.14
CA ALA A 52 -4.58 -13.95 -1.54
C ALA A 52 -3.66 -15.10 -2.01
N GLU A 53 -3.39 -15.15 -3.31
CA GLU A 53 -2.52 -16.17 -3.90
C GLU A 53 -1.06 -16.01 -3.48
N ALA A 54 -0.56 -14.78 -3.43
CA ALA A 54 0.78 -14.48 -2.93
C ALA A 54 0.95 -14.99 -1.48
N ALA A 55 -0.02 -14.74 -0.62
CA ALA A 55 0.00 -15.25 0.75
C ALA A 55 -0.08 -16.78 0.80
N ARG A 56 -0.93 -17.40 -0.04
CA ARG A 56 -1.03 -18.87 -0.15
C ARG A 56 0.31 -19.52 -0.56
N LEU A 57 1.07 -18.85 -1.43
CA LEU A 57 2.39 -19.28 -1.91
C LEU A 57 3.54 -18.94 -0.95
N GLY A 58 3.28 -18.20 0.13
CA GLY A 58 4.31 -17.76 1.06
C GLY A 58 5.19 -16.61 0.54
N ILE A 59 4.68 -15.84 -0.43
CA ILE A 59 5.33 -14.63 -0.95
C ILE A 59 5.18 -13.51 0.09
N GLY A 60 6.29 -12.98 0.57
CA GLY A 60 6.30 -11.98 1.64
C GLY A 60 5.99 -10.56 1.16
N VAL A 61 6.24 -10.27 -0.12
CA VAL A 61 6.00 -8.95 -0.74
C VAL A 61 5.49 -9.13 -2.16
N LEU A 62 4.44 -8.38 -2.53
CA LEU A 62 3.89 -8.33 -3.88
C LEU A 62 3.90 -6.89 -4.40
N ALA A 63 4.49 -6.68 -5.58
CA ALA A 63 4.37 -5.45 -6.35
C ALA A 63 3.45 -5.65 -7.55
N VAL A 64 2.54 -4.70 -7.79
CA VAL A 64 1.74 -4.65 -9.02
C VAL A 64 2.25 -3.51 -9.88
N THR A 65 2.89 -3.87 -10.98
CA THR A 65 3.48 -2.96 -11.97
C THR A 65 2.53 -2.80 -13.15
N ASP A 66 1.37 -2.18 -12.91
CA ASP A 66 0.39 -1.99 -13.97
C ASP A 66 0.88 -1.03 -15.07
N VAL A 67 0.40 -1.25 -16.30
CA VAL A 67 0.74 -0.41 -17.46
C VAL A 67 -0.02 0.91 -17.37
N ASP A 68 0.70 2.01 -17.62
CA ASP A 68 0.17 3.37 -17.74
C ASP A 68 -0.64 3.90 -16.55
N GLY A 69 -0.52 3.28 -15.37
CA GLY A 69 -1.26 3.73 -14.20
C GLY A 69 -1.03 2.96 -12.91
N LEU A 70 -1.62 3.51 -11.84
CA LEU A 70 -1.61 2.95 -10.48
C LEU A 70 -3.03 2.59 -10.02
N HIS A 71 -3.87 2.13 -10.95
CA HIS A 71 -5.29 1.87 -10.71
C HIS A 71 -5.53 0.81 -9.63
N ALA A 72 -4.63 -0.18 -9.52
CA ALA A 72 -4.68 -1.20 -8.49
C ALA A 72 -4.20 -0.74 -7.10
N ALA A 73 -3.48 0.38 -6.97
CA ALA A 73 -2.65 0.65 -5.79
C ALA A 73 -3.41 0.64 -4.46
N ARG A 74 -4.57 1.30 -4.39
CA ARG A 74 -5.41 1.32 -3.17
C ARG A 74 -5.96 -0.06 -2.81
N ARG A 75 -6.34 -0.84 -3.82
CA ARG A 75 -6.93 -2.17 -3.67
C ARG A 75 -5.86 -3.20 -3.26
N LEU A 76 -4.70 -3.17 -3.92
CA LEU A 76 -3.53 -3.98 -3.55
C LEU A 76 -3.12 -3.70 -2.11
N HIS A 77 -3.00 -2.43 -1.72
CA HIS A 77 -2.60 -2.08 -0.36
C HIS A 77 -3.58 -2.61 0.70
N ALA A 78 -4.89 -2.52 0.43
CA ALA A 78 -5.90 -3.05 1.34
C ALA A 78 -5.83 -4.58 1.46
N ALA A 79 -5.78 -5.28 0.32
CA ALA A 79 -5.75 -6.75 0.28
C ALA A 79 -4.45 -7.33 0.87
N ALA A 80 -3.29 -6.73 0.56
CA ALA A 80 -2.01 -7.16 1.12
C ALA A 80 -1.99 -7.06 2.65
N ARG A 81 -2.61 -6.01 3.22
CA ARG A 81 -2.75 -5.87 4.67
C ARG A 81 -3.66 -6.92 5.28
N GLU A 82 -4.75 -7.29 4.61
CA GLU A 82 -5.65 -8.36 5.05
C GLU A 82 -4.93 -9.71 5.12
N HIS A 83 -4.04 -9.98 4.15
CA HIS A 83 -3.28 -11.22 4.08
C HIS A 83 -1.91 -11.18 4.80
N GLY A 84 -1.55 -10.06 5.41
CA GLY A 84 -0.30 -9.92 6.17
C GLY A 84 0.98 -9.92 5.32
N ILE A 85 0.87 -9.58 4.03
CA ILE A 85 2.03 -9.45 3.11
C ILE A 85 2.37 -7.98 2.85
N GLY A 86 3.59 -7.71 2.43
CA GLY A 86 3.99 -6.39 1.97
C GLY A 86 3.42 -6.06 0.60
N ALA A 87 2.97 -4.83 0.39
CA ALA A 87 2.68 -4.29 -0.93
C ALA A 87 3.74 -3.24 -1.32
N VAL A 88 4.11 -3.22 -2.60
CA VAL A 88 4.94 -2.22 -3.25
C VAL A 88 4.18 -1.62 -4.43
#